data_AF-A0A139CGC5-F1
#
_entry.id   AF-A0A139CGC5-F1
#
_cell.length_a   1.000
_cell.length_b   1.000
_cell.length_c   1.000
_cell.angle_alpha   90.00
_cell.angle_beta   90.00
_cell.angle_gamma   90.00
#
_symmetry.space_group_name_H-M   'P 1'
#
loop_
_entity.id
_entity.type
_entity.pdbx_description
1 polymer ?
#
loop_
_entity_poly.entity_id
_entity_poly.type
_entity_poly.pdbx_seq_one_letter_code
_entity_poly.pdbx_strand_id
1 'polypeptide(L)'
;MDRDKIIEQVLEKLGQVKGVGATTLLSSEDRETIRKMEEKADQMTLMGLGRGDNQGVKKVLDMDVLVSFFTDMDYEWPSGPNVILKHKDKKVGEDTEDAERIKEVEK
;
A
#
# COMPACT_ATOMS: atom_id res chain seq x y z
N MET A 1 -13.26 -22.97 -11.19
CA MET A 1 -12.49 -22.14 -12.13
C MET A 1 -11.03 -22.49 -11.97
N ASP A 2 -10.28 -22.54 -13.06
CA ASP A 2 -8.83 -22.75 -13.03
C ASP A 2 -8.15 -21.56 -12.33
N ARG A 3 -7.17 -21.81 -11.46
CA ARG A 3 -6.48 -20.79 -10.66
C ARG A 3 -5.81 -19.76 -11.56
N ASP A 4 -5.14 -20.22 -12.60
CA ASP A 4 -4.41 -19.35 -13.52
C ASP A 4 -5.38 -18.46 -14.31
N LYS A 5 -6.54 -19.00 -14.69
CA LYS A 5 -7.60 -18.23 -15.33
C LYS A 5 -8.18 -17.13 -14.42
N ILE A 6 -8.28 -17.36 -13.11
CA ILE A 6 -8.69 -16.32 -12.15
C ILE A 6 -7.63 -15.21 -12.09
N ILE A 7 -6.36 -15.59 -12.01
CA ILE A 7 -5.24 -14.64 -11.93
C ILE A 7 -5.21 -13.75 -13.18
N GLU A 8 -5.32 -14.34 -14.37
CA GLU A 8 -5.39 -13.60 -15.63
C GLU A 8 -6.56 -12.60 -15.65
N GLN A 9 -7.76 -13.02 -15.24
CA GLN A 9 -8.92 -12.13 -15.17
C GLN A 9 -8.72 -10.98 -14.19
N VAL A 10 -8.07 -11.22 -13.04
CA VAL A 10 -7.76 -10.19 -12.05
C VAL A 10 -6.75 -9.18 -12.63
N LEU A 11 -5.69 -9.64 -13.29
CA LEU A 11 -4.70 -8.77 -13.93
C LEU A 11 -5.33 -7.89 -15.02
N GLU A 12 -6.20 -8.47 -15.84
CA GLU A 12 -6.94 -7.75 -16.88
C GLU A 12 -7.85 -6.68 -16.27
N LYS A 13 -8.62 -7.06 -15.23
CA LYS A 13 -9.55 -6.14 -14.55
C LYS A 13 -8.82 -5.01 -13.84
N LEU A 14 -7.69 -5.29 -13.20
CA LEU A 14 -6.86 -4.27 -12.58
C LEU A 14 -6.31 -3.28 -13.61
N GLY A 15 -5.85 -3.76 -14.76
CA GLY A 15 -5.36 -2.89 -15.85
C GLY A 15 -6.45 -2.03 -16.51
N GLN A 16 -7.73 -2.30 -16.26
CA GLN A 16 -8.86 -1.50 -16.73
C GLN A 16 -9.25 -0.39 -15.75
N VAL A 17 -8.67 -0.37 -14.54
CA VAL A 17 -8.95 0.68 -13.55
C VAL A 17 -8.29 1.98 -14.00
N LYS A 18 -9.04 3.08 -13.94
CA LYS A 18 -8.54 4.41 -14.31
C LYS A 18 -7.29 4.76 -13.49
N GLY A 19 -6.25 5.18 -14.17
CA GLY A 19 -4.96 5.55 -13.58
C GLY A 19 -4.10 4.37 -13.11
N VAL A 20 -4.52 3.12 -13.30
CA VAL A 20 -3.63 1.96 -13.15
C VAL A 20 -2.82 1.76 -14.42
N GLY A 21 -1.51 1.67 -14.26
CA GLY A 21 -0.56 1.35 -15.31
C GLY A 21 -0.44 -0.16 -15.55
N ALA A 22 0.78 -0.60 -15.92
CA ALA A 22 1.03 -2.02 -16.11
C ALA A 22 0.85 -2.81 -14.81
N THR A 23 0.14 -3.94 -14.90
CA THR A 23 -0.01 -4.92 -13.81
C THR A 23 1.00 -6.05 -14.00
N THR A 24 1.53 -6.59 -12.91
CA THR A 24 2.53 -7.67 -12.97
C THR A 24 2.30 -8.66 -11.84
N LEU A 25 2.27 -9.94 -12.18
CA LEU A 25 2.29 -11.02 -11.20
C LEU A 25 3.70 -11.14 -10.63
N LEU A 26 3.82 -11.04 -9.31
CA LEU A 26 5.11 -11.13 -8.63
C LEU A 26 5.50 -12.59 -8.37
N SER A 27 6.75 -12.90 -8.66
CA SER A 27 7.35 -14.20 -8.37
C SER A 27 7.73 -14.34 -6.89
N SER A 28 8.15 -15.55 -6.51
CA SER A 28 8.73 -15.80 -5.19
C SER A 28 10.04 -15.04 -4.98
N GLU A 29 10.83 -14.80 -6.03
CA GLU A 29 12.07 -14.03 -5.97
C GLU A 29 11.80 -12.54 -5.77
N ASP A 30 10.78 -12.00 -6.44
CA ASP A 30 10.32 -10.62 -6.22
C ASP A 30 9.83 -10.44 -4.78
N ARG A 31 9.05 -11.41 -4.27
CA ARG A 31 8.55 -11.41 -2.88
C ARG A 31 9.71 -11.32 -1.87
N GLU A 32 10.74 -12.13 -2.05
CA GLU A 32 11.91 -12.14 -1.16
C GLU A 32 12.72 -10.83 -1.26
N THR A 33 12.80 -10.27 -2.47
CA THR A 33 13.43 -8.96 -2.69
C THR A 33 12.67 -7.86 -1.95
N ILE A 34 11.33 -7.85 -2.04
CA ILE A 34 10.47 -6.89 -1.33
C ILE A 34 10.60 -7.07 0.18
N ARG A 35 10.61 -8.30 0.70
CA ARG A 35 10.86 -8.55 2.14
C ARG A 35 12.14 -7.89 2.63
N LYS A 36 13.25 -8.07 1.90
CA LYS A 36 14.53 -7.44 2.23
C LYS A 36 14.50 -5.92 2.16
N MET A 37 13.70 -5.34 1.25
CA MET A 37 13.50 -3.89 1.18
C MET A 37 12.71 -3.37 2.38
N GLU A 38 11.63 -4.05 2.76
CA GLU A 38 10.81 -3.70 3.93
C GLU A 38 11.59 -3.83 5.24
N GLU A 39 12.39 -4.90 5.42
CA GLU A 39 13.25 -5.07 6.61
C GLU A 39 14.25 -3.91 6.76
N LYS A 40 14.81 -3.43 5.64
CA LYS A 40 15.69 -2.26 5.65
C LYS A 40 14.92 -0.98 5.96
N ALA A 41 13.74 -0.81 5.37
CA ALA A 41 12.89 0.37 5.59
C ALA A 41 12.41 0.49 7.05
N ASP A 42 12.04 -0.63 7.69
CA ASP A 42 11.64 -0.69 9.11
C ASP A 42 12.76 -0.22 10.06
N GLN A 43 14.02 -0.39 9.68
CA GLN A 43 15.19 0.06 10.44
C GLN A 43 15.48 1.55 10.24
N MET A 44 14.96 2.15 9.17
CA MET A 44 15.14 3.57 8.88
C MET A 44 14.12 4.40 9.66
N THR A 45 14.57 5.57 10.11
CA THR A 45 13.66 6.55 10.72
C THR A 45 13.07 7.40 9.61
N LEU A 46 11.74 7.42 9.50
CA LEU A 46 11.03 8.26 8.55
C LEU A 46 11.12 9.72 9.02
N MET A 47 11.98 10.52 8.37
CA MET A 47 12.11 11.97 8.63
C MET A 47 12.35 12.34 10.10
N GLY A 48 12.97 11.47 10.90
CA GLY A 48 13.17 11.68 12.34
C GLY A 48 11.92 11.53 13.22
N LEU A 49 10.76 11.19 12.63
CA LEU A 49 9.47 11.09 13.32
C LEU A 49 9.23 9.74 14.00
N GLY A 50 9.81 8.67 13.46
CA GLY A 50 9.64 7.32 13.97
C GLY A 50 10.03 6.26 12.95
N ARG A 51 9.84 4.98 13.30
CA ARG A 51 10.02 3.87 12.36
C ARG A 51 8.80 3.76 11.46
N GLY A 52 9.03 3.53 10.17
CA GLY A 52 7.95 3.11 9.27
C GLY A 52 7.52 1.69 9.61
N ASP A 53 6.23 1.40 9.51
CA ASP A 53 5.68 0.04 9.60
C ASP A 53 4.63 -0.13 8.51
N ASN A 54 5.04 -0.66 7.35
CA ASN A 54 4.14 -0.87 6.23
C ASN A 54 3.33 -2.16 6.40
N GLN A 55 2.35 -2.09 7.30
CA GLN A 55 1.47 -3.22 7.63
C GLN A 55 0.74 -3.77 6.39
N GLY A 56 0.42 -2.90 5.43
CA GLY A 56 -0.20 -3.27 4.17
C GLY A 56 0.70 -4.19 3.34
N VAL A 57 1.95 -3.77 3.09
CA VAL A 57 2.91 -4.59 2.34
C VAL A 57 3.22 -5.90 3.06
N LYS A 58 3.45 -5.86 4.37
CA LYS A 58 3.70 -7.08 5.18
C LYS A 58 2.57 -8.08 5.04
N LYS A 59 1.31 -7.62 5.12
CA LYS A 59 0.13 -8.48 4.96
C LYS A 59 0.03 -9.09 3.56
N VAL A 60 0.28 -8.33 2.49
CA VAL A 60 0.18 -8.87 1.13
C VAL A 60 1.32 -9.84 0.80
N LEU A 61 2.51 -9.69 1.39
CA LEU A 61 3.64 -10.60 1.19
C LEU A 61 3.37 -12.05 1.64
N ASP A 62 2.37 -12.26 2.49
CA ASP A 62 1.96 -13.59 2.96
C ASP A 62 0.79 -14.19 2.15
N MET A 63 0.31 -13.48 1.11
CA MET A 63 -0.77 -13.96 0.25
C MET A 63 -0.28 -14.97 -0.81
N ASP A 64 -1.17 -15.80 -1.33
CA ASP A 64 -0.86 -16.83 -2.34
C ASP A 64 -0.53 -16.24 -3.73
N VAL A 65 -1.11 -15.09 -4.04
CA VAL A 65 -0.97 -14.39 -5.31
C VAL A 65 -0.66 -12.93 -4.99
N LEU A 66 0.47 -12.43 -5.51
CA LEU A 66 0.85 -11.03 -5.39
C LEU A 66 0.83 -10.37 -6.75
N VAL A 67 0.16 -9.23 -6.84
CA VAL A 67 0.14 -8.40 -8.03
C VAL A 67 0.68 -7.04 -7.67
N SER A 68 1.63 -6.54 -8.45
CA SER A 68 2.04 -5.14 -8.42
C SER A 68 1.42 -4.38 -9.58
N PHE A 69 1.24 -3.08 -9.38
CA PHE A 69 0.87 -2.15 -10.43
C PHE A 69 1.37 -0.76 -10.06
N PHE A 70 1.58 0.07 -11.08
CA PHE A 70 1.88 1.49 -10.89
C PHE A 70 0.59 2.30 -11.04
N THR A 71 0.54 3.46 -10.40
CA THR A 71 -0.57 4.40 -10.53
C THR A 71 -0.06 5.72 -11.09
N ASP A 72 -0.89 6.41 -11.86
CA ASP A 72 -0.70 7.81 -12.22
C ASP A 72 -1.62 8.73 -11.38
N MET A 73 -1.67 10.02 -11.75
CA MET A 73 -2.47 11.03 -11.05
C MET A 73 -3.99 10.90 -11.28
N ASP A 74 -4.42 10.08 -12.22
CA ASP A 74 -5.83 9.78 -12.48
C ASP A 74 -6.35 8.62 -11.61
N TYR A 75 -5.48 7.94 -10.84
CA TYR A 75 -5.88 6.88 -9.91
C TYR A 75 -6.55 7.45 -8.67
N GLU A 76 -7.80 7.03 -8.45
CA GLU A 76 -8.56 7.40 -7.26
C GLU A 76 -8.26 6.40 -6.13
N TRP A 77 -7.51 6.86 -5.13
CA TRP A 77 -7.24 6.06 -3.93
C TRP A 77 -8.53 5.84 -3.11
N PRO A 78 -8.71 4.66 -2.52
CA PRO A 78 -9.83 4.41 -1.62
C PRO A 78 -9.77 5.36 -0.42
N SER A 79 -10.95 5.75 0.08
CA SER A 79 -11.03 6.65 1.22
C SER A 79 -10.47 5.99 2.48
N GLY A 80 -9.61 6.73 3.18
CA GLY A 80 -9.07 6.31 4.46
C GLY A 80 -7.74 6.98 4.75
N PRO A 81 -7.25 6.85 5.99
CA PRO A 81 -5.90 7.24 6.29
C PRO A 81 -4.93 6.23 5.67
N ASN A 82 -4.07 6.68 4.76
CA ASN A 82 -2.99 5.88 4.22
C ASN A 82 -1.79 5.83 5.19
N VAL A 83 -1.73 6.76 6.14
CA VAL A 83 -0.69 6.95 7.14
C VAL A 83 -1.31 7.16 8.52
N ILE A 84 -1.00 6.27 9.45
CA ILE A 84 -1.44 6.39 10.84
C ILE A 84 -0.22 6.63 11.73
N LEU A 85 -0.24 7.72 12.49
CA LEU A 85 0.75 7.96 13.54
C LEU A 85 0.30 7.26 14.83
N LYS A 86 1.15 6.38 15.35
CA LYS A 86 0.91 5.68 16.62
C LYS A 86 1.97 6.04 17.65
N HIS A 87 1.53 6.23 18.89
CA HIS A 87 2.42 6.24 20.05
C HIS A 87 2.10 5.00 20.89
N LYS A 88 3.07 4.08 20.96
CA LYS A 88 2.84 2.70 21.42
C LYS A 88 1.78 2.08 20.50
N ASP A 89 0.64 1.65 21.04
CA ASP A 89 -0.45 1.05 20.28
C ASP A 89 -1.65 1.99 20.09
N LYS A 90 -1.51 3.26 20.48
CA LYS A 90 -2.60 4.24 20.36
C LYS A 90 -2.39 5.11 19.14
N LYS A 91 -3.42 5.16 18.28
CA LYS A 91 -3.52 6.16 17.21
C LYS A 91 -3.54 7.55 17.82
N VAL A 92 -2.58 8.38 17.43
CA VAL A 92 -2.43 9.79 17.86
C VAL A 92 -2.54 10.78 16.71
N GLY A 93 -2.52 10.29 15.47
CA GLY A 93 -2.72 11.11 14.28
C GLY A 93 -2.96 10.23 13.04
N GLU A 94 -3.41 10.87 11.98
CA GLU A 94 -3.59 10.26 10.67
C GLU A 94 -3.54 11.32 9.57
N ASP A 95 -3.19 10.92 8.35
CA ASP A 95 -3.51 11.72 7.19
C ASP A 95 -5.02 11.74 6.95
N THR A 96 -5.51 12.88 6.46
CA THR A 96 -6.93 13.05 6.15
C THR A 96 -7.09 14.01 4.99
N GLU A 97 -8.03 13.68 4.11
CA GLU A 97 -8.50 14.56 3.03
C GLU A 97 -9.85 15.21 3.39
N ASP A 98 -10.35 14.98 4.61
CA ASP A 98 -11.60 15.56 5.10
C ASP A 98 -11.43 17.06 5.34
N ALA A 99 -12.06 17.86 4.47
CA ALA A 99 -11.99 19.31 4.51
C ALA A 99 -12.53 19.93 5.80
N GLU A 100 -13.49 19.30 6.48
CA GLU A 100 -13.98 19.81 7.77
C GLU A 100 -12.93 19.59 8.85
N ARG A 101 -12.36 18.37 8.89
CA ARG A 101 -11.34 18.01 9.88
C ARG A 101 -10.04 18.79 9.69
N ILE A 102 -9.66 19.10 8.44
CA ILE A 102 -8.52 19.98 8.15
C ILE A 102 -8.75 21.38 8.73
N LYS A 103 -9.93 21.98 8.51
CA LYS A 103 -10.25 23.31 9.05
C LYS A 103 -10.27 23.36 10.58
N GLU A 104 -10.59 22.26 11.24
CA GLU A 104 -10.55 22.19 12.71
C GLU A 104 -9.12 22.27 13.26
N VAL A 105 -8.14 21.69 12.56
CA VAL A 105 -6.74 21.59 13.03
C VAL A 105 -5.82 22.69 12.48
N GLU A 106 -6.24 23.45 11.47
CA GLU A 106 -5.49 24.61 10.94
C GLU A 106 -5.53 25.88 11.83
N LYS A 107 -6.26 25.85 12.94
CA LYS A 107 -6.39 26.97 13.89
C LYS A 107 -5.26 27.01 14.92
#